data_AF-A0A8H7DTK6-F1
#
_entry.id   AF-A0A8H7DTK6-F1
#
_cell.length_a   1.000
_cell.length_b   1.000
_cell.length_c   1.000
_cell.angle_alpha   90.00
_cell.angle_beta   90.00
_cell.angle_gamma   90.00
#
_symmetry.space_group_name_H-M   'P 1'
#
loop_
_entity.id
_entity.type
_entity.pdbx_description
1 polymer ?
#
loop_
_entity_poly.entity_id
_entity_poly.type
_entity_poly.pdbx_seq_one_letter_code
_entity_poly.pdbx_strand_id
1 'polypeptide(L)'
;MMSIPNLRRLHQDLGCIPQNRLETETSAGSASLAKVINTARITTESGIHVVEGECSQDDFEILWSQGLPLMVRGAPGLLYDWSPTGLSSFLGDDACDIVECETNRIKRTTINTFLQNLGKSKTADGPPLKLKDYPEDMLFKDKSPILARDFKSALPVPMYTYDDGPLNLAAMYPLEYDCKPDIGPKVYAATASKHDNHHHGSTRLHMDMADTVNIMASGRALWHIFRSDDADAIGQILKHHCDLADPINSHQLYVTPELLDVLETKGIKPYTFEQNQGDCVFIPAGCAHQVSNITSCIEIAVDFVSPQSLERCARVATSFCNCETIHECLEFTWLLLYAWMSVTVMDDLLPTSLISTNLKRKAPPSDGGKQLSELRINIRKNLPHAFRQNSPHLSELL
;
A
#
# COMPACT_ATOMS: atom_id res chain seq x y z
N MET A 1 -27.98 25.59 12.90
CA MET A 1 -28.13 26.31 11.61
C MET A 1 -26.96 27.27 11.45
N MET A 2 -25.87 26.80 10.85
CA MET A 2 -24.78 27.63 10.37
C MET A 2 -24.67 27.37 8.87
N SER A 3 -24.73 28.45 8.09
CA SER A 3 -24.76 28.48 6.64
C SER A 3 -23.39 28.12 6.06
N ILE A 4 -23.35 27.13 5.17
CA ILE A 4 -22.21 26.79 4.32
C ILE A 4 -22.13 27.83 3.19
N PRO A 5 -21.04 28.61 3.04
CA PRO A 5 -20.80 29.37 1.82
C PRO A 5 -19.65 28.78 1.00
N ASN A 6 -19.92 28.61 -0.29
CA ASN A 6 -18.96 28.66 -1.42
C ASN A 6 -18.32 27.37 -1.94
N LEU A 7 -19.14 26.41 -2.38
CA LEU A 7 -18.78 25.42 -3.41
C LEU A 7 -18.92 25.93 -4.87
N ARG A 8 -19.06 27.26 -5.08
CA ARG A 8 -19.23 27.87 -6.42
C ARG A 8 -18.03 28.68 -6.94
N ARG A 9 -16.88 28.64 -6.25
CA ARG A 9 -15.68 29.43 -6.64
C ARG A 9 -14.51 28.64 -7.23
N LEU A 10 -14.67 27.36 -7.56
CA LEU A 10 -13.62 26.57 -8.22
C LEU A 10 -13.86 26.32 -9.73
N HIS A 11 -14.89 26.94 -10.33
CA HIS A 11 -15.26 26.70 -11.73
C HIS A 11 -15.10 27.91 -12.66
N GLN A 12 -14.35 28.95 -12.24
CA GLN A 12 -14.14 30.17 -13.03
C GLN A 12 -12.67 30.53 -13.37
N ASP A 13 -11.67 29.77 -12.92
CA ASP A 13 -10.24 30.08 -13.20
C ASP A 13 -9.56 29.13 -14.20
N LEU A 14 -10.32 28.37 -15.00
CA LEU A 14 -9.80 27.56 -16.12
C LEU A 14 -10.24 28.10 -17.49
N GLY A 15 -10.12 29.42 -17.68
CA GLY A 15 -10.36 30.07 -18.97
C GLY A 15 -9.26 31.06 -19.30
N CYS A 16 -8.26 30.63 -20.07
CA CYS A 16 -7.57 31.39 -21.14
C CYS A 16 -6.24 30.71 -21.52
N ILE A 17 -6.25 29.83 -22.52
CA ILE A 17 -5.08 29.57 -23.35
C ILE A 17 -5.46 30.00 -24.78
N PRO A 18 -4.76 30.97 -25.41
CA PRO A 18 -5.15 31.44 -26.74
C PRO A 18 -4.89 30.37 -27.80
N GLN A 19 -5.93 30.01 -28.54
CA GLN A 19 -5.81 29.39 -29.85
C GLN A 19 -5.20 30.42 -30.81
N ASN A 20 -3.99 30.18 -31.32
CA ASN A 20 -3.57 30.62 -32.65
C ASN A 20 -2.23 30.00 -33.05
N ARG A 21 -2.29 29.14 -34.07
CA ARG A 21 -1.47 29.14 -35.31
C ARG A 21 -1.25 27.71 -35.80
N LEU A 22 -2.21 27.22 -36.58
CA LEU A 22 -1.98 26.20 -37.61
C LEU A 22 -1.44 26.90 -38.87
N GLU A 23 -0.82 26.10 -39.75
CA GLU A 23 -0.22 26.41 -41.06
C GLU A 23 1.25 26.84 -40.95
N THR A 24 2.25 26.20 -41.58
CA THR A 24 2.34 25.18 -42.62
C THR A 24 3.75 24.58 -42.57
N GLU A 25 3.91 23.26 -42.74
CA GLU A 25 4.92 22.72 -43.67
C GLU A 25 4.73 21.20 -43.83
N THR A 26 4.49 20.82 -45.08
CA THR A 26 4.26 19.48 -45.59
C THR A 26 5.57 18.74 -45.89
N SER A 27 5.46 17.42 -45.81
CA SER A 27 6.23 16.39 -46.52
C SER A 27 7.49 15.83 -45.83
N ALA A 28 7.36 14.60 -45.33
CA ALA A 28 8.02 13.39 -45.87
C ALA A 28 8.14 12.31 -44.78
N GLY A 29 7.67 11.10 -45.08
CA GLY A 29 8.01 9.91 -44.30
C GLY A 29 6.84 9.26 -43.57
N SER A 30 6.06 8.46 -44.28
CA SER A 30 5.15 7.48 -43.68
C SER A 30 5.97 6.40 -42.96
N ALA A 31 6.07 6.51 -41.64
CA ALA A 31 6.37 5.37 -40.78
C ALA A 31 5.20 5.25 -39.80
N SER A 32 4.44 4.17 -39.98
CA SER A 32 3.41 3.71 -39.05
C SER A 32 3.99 3.67 -37.63
N LEU A 33 3.68 4.69 -36.81
CA LEU A 33 3.79 4.64 -35.36
C LEU A 33 2.67 3.73 -34.84
N ALA A 34 2.81 2.44 -35.14
CA ALA A 34 2.19 1.42 -34.32
C ALA A 34 2.86 1.55 -32.95
N LYS A 35 2.17 2.25 -32.04
CA LYS A 35 2.44 2.22 -30.61
C LYS A 35 2.51 0.73 -30.27
N VAL A 36 3.71 0.21 -30.03
CA VAL A 36 3.88 -1.14 -29.49
C VAL A 36 3.12 -1.10 -28.17
N ILE A 37 1.91 -1.65 -28.16
CA ILE A 37 1.17 -1.88 -26.92
C ILE A 37 2.02 -2.92 -26.21
N ASN A 38 2.84 -2.46 -25.28
CA ASN A 38 3.66 -3.32 -24.46
C ASN A 38 2.69 -3.98 -23.46
N THR A 39 1.93 -4.97 -23.91
CA THR A 39 1.09 -5.80 -23.04
C THR A 39 2.00 -6.45 -22.02
N ALA A 40 1.78 -6.13 -20.75
CA ALA A 40 2.54 -6.72 -19.66
C ALA A 40 2.45 -8.25 -19.73
N ARG A 41 3.56 -8.92 -19.41
CA ARG A 41 3.58 -10.38 -19.34
C ARG A 41 3.22 -10.78 -17.92
N ILE A 42 2.09 -11.47 -17.76
CA ILE A 42 1.62 -11.97 -16.48
C ILE A 42 2.01 -13.45 -16.34
N THR A 43 2.72 -13.79 -15.27
CA THR A 43 3.13 -15.15 -14.91
C THR A 43 2.73 -15.47 -13.48
N THR A 44 2.80 -16.75 -13.12
CA THR A 44 2.67 -17.19 -11.72
C THR A 44 4.01 -17.79 -11.29
N GLU A 45 4.59 -17.24 -10.24
CA GLU A 45 5.88 -17.68 -9.68
C GLU A 45 5.69 -17.88 -8.17
N SER A 46 6.13 -19.01 -7.63
CA SER A 46 5.96 -19.35 -6.20
C SER A 46 4.53 -19.20 -5.65
N GLY A 47 3.52 -19.33 -6.51
CA GLY A 47 2.10 -19.19 -6.14
C GLY A 47 1.55 -17.76 -6.12
N ILE A 48 2.35 -16.75 -6.49
CA ILE A 48 1.92 -15.35 -6.62
C ILE A 48 1.87 -14.92 -8.07
N HIS A 49 1.11 -13.86 -8.35
CA HIS A 49 1.11 -13.23 -9.67
C HIS A 49 2.35 -12.35 -9.82
N VAL A 50 2.97 -12.43 -10.99
CA VAL A 50 4.11 -11.58 -11.37
C VAL A 50 3.77 -10.90 -12.68
N VAL A 51 3.87 -9.58 -12.71
CA VAL A 51 3.62 -8.73 -13.87
C VAL A 51 4.95 -8.12 -14.30
N GLU A 52 5.40 -8.48 -15.50
CA GLU A 52 6.59 -7.89 -16.13
C GLU A 52 6.17 -6.67 -16.97
N GLY A 53 6.62 -5.49 -16.58
CA GLY A 53 6.33 -4.20 -17.21
C GLY A 53 5.22 -3.42 -16.51
N GLU A 54 4.53 -2.57 -17.27
CA GLU A 54 3.48 -1.69 -16.75
C GLU A 54 2.20 -2.48 -16.44
N CYS A 55 1.85 -2.59 -15.16
CA CYS A 55 0.60 -3.21 -14.73
C CYS A 55 -0.59 -2.29 -15.05
N SER A 56 -1.46 -2.72 -15.97
CA SER A 56 -2.66 -1.98 -16.31
C SER A 56 -3.68 -2.03 -15.15
N GLN A 57 -4.56 -1.04 -15.09
CA GLN A 57 -5.62 -1.01 -14.08
C GLN A 57 -6.53 -2.25 -14.16
N ASP A 58 -6.91 -2.67 -15.36
CA ASP A 58 -7.81 -3.80 -15.58
C ASP A 58 -7.15 -5.12 -15.16
N ASP A 59 -5.87 -5.30 -15.49
CA ASP A 59 -5.10 -6.47 -15.05
C ASP A 59 -5.00 -6.50 -13.53
N PHE A 60 -4.66 -5.36 -12.91
CA PHE A 60 -4.58 -5.25 -11.46
C PHE A 60 -5.90 -5.60 -10.80
N GLU A 61 -7.02 -5.07 -11.27
CA GLU A 61 -8.34 -5.36 -10.70
C GLU A 61 -8.66 -6.87 -10.71
N ILE A 62 -8.39 -7.54 -11.83
CA ILE A 62 -8.60 -8.99 -11.98
C ILE A 62 -7.69 -9.77 -11.02
N LEU A 63 -6.40 -9.44 -10.97
CA LEU A 63 -5.43 -10.16 -10.14
C LEU A 63 -5.67 -9.89 -8.64
N TRP A 64 -5.89 -8.63 -8.27
CA TRP A 64 -6.07 -8.18 -6.89
C TRP A 64 -7.37 -8.69 -6.26
N SER A 65 -8.42 -8.89 -7.07
CA SER A 65 -9.68 -9.48 -6.60
C SER A 65 -9.53 -10.89 -6.02
N GLN A 66 -8.45 -11.59 -6.37
CA GLN A 66 -8.16 -12.94 -5.87
C GLN A 66 -7.59 -12.94 -4.44
N GLY A 67 -7.18 -11.77 -3.91
CA GLY A 67 -6.58 -11.65 -2.58
C GLY A 67 -5.21 -12.32 -2.46
N LEU A 68 -4.48 -12.44 -3.56
CA LEU A 68 -3.12 -12.98 -3.62
C LEU A 68 -2.10 -11.85 -3.67
N PRO A 69 -0.89 -12.04 -3.10
CA PRO A 69 0.21 -11.12 -3.33
C PRO A 69 0.53 -10.99 -4.82
N LEU A 70 1.00 -9.80 -5.19
CA LEU A 70 1.32 -9.45 -6.58
C LEU A 70 2.68 -8.77 -6.63
N MET A 71 3.55 -9.23 -7.51
CA MET A 71 4.82 -8.56 -7.81
C MET A 71 4.72 -7.87 -9.17
N VAL A 72 5.11 -6.59 -9.23
CA VAL A 72 5.27 -5.84 -10.48
C VAL A 72 6.75 -5.55 -10.69
N ARG A 73 7.33 -6.15 -11.73
CA ARG A 73 8.72 -5.94 -12.13
C ARG A 73 8.78 -4.90 -13.25
N GLY A 74 9.73 -3.97 -13.17
CA GLY A 74 9.85 -2.92 -14.19
C GLY A 74 8.77 -1.85 -14.09
N ALA A 75 8.34 -1.52 -12.87
CA ALA A 75 7.55 -0.32 -12.58
C ALA A 75 8.24 0.96 -13.12
N PRO A 76 7.56 2.13 -13.19
CA PRO A 76 8.12 3.37 -13.75
C PRO A 76 9.50 3.74 -13.20
N GLY A 77 9.81 3.25 -12.00
CA GLY A 77 11.11 3.35 -11.36
C GLY A 77 11.24 4.67 -10.60
N LEU A 78 12.15 4.69 -9.65
CA LEU A 78 12.48 5.89 -8.90
C LEU A 78 13.45 6.74 -9.74
N LEU A 79 13.16 8.04 -9.93
CA LEU A 79 13.97 8.92 -10.76
C LEU A 79 15.17 9.52 -10.01
N TYR A 80 15.07 9.61 -8.68
CA TYR A 80 16.15 10.11 -7.83
C TYR A 80 17.01 8.98 -7.27
N ASP A 81 18.16 9.33 -6.70
CA ASP A 81 19.03 8.37 -6.03
C ASP A 81 18.49 8.05 -4.63
N TRP A 82 17.88 6.87 -4.50
CA TRP A 82 17.42 6.31 -3.22
C TRP A 82 18.46 5.39 -2.57
N SER A 83 19.70 5.37 -3.06
CA SER A 83 20.79 4.70 -2.37
C SER A 83 21.06 5.37 -1.01
N PRO A 84 21.83 4.71 -0.12
CA PRO A 84 22.17 5.33 1.17
C PRO A 84 22.86 6.69 1.02
N THR A 85 23.67 6.87 -0.03
CA THR A 85 24.34 8.13 -0.33
C THR A 85 23.36 9.22 -0.78
N GLY A 86 22.44 8.86 -1.67
CA GLY A 86 21.42 9.78 -2.17
C GLY A 86 20.46 10.23 -1.06
N LEU A 87 19.92 9.28 -0.29
CA LEU A 87 19.04 9.58 0.84
C LEU A 87 19.71 10.45 1.90
N SER A 88 21.00 10.23 2.20
CA SER A 88 21.74 11.06 3.15
C SER A 88 21.76 12.55 2.76
N SER A 89 21.68 12.83 1.45
CA SER A 89 21.65 14.20 0.93
C SER A 89 20.27 14.86 1.04
N PHE A 90 19.19 14.06 0.97
CA PHE A 90 17.82 14.57 0.98
C PHE A 90 17.18 14.60 2.38
N LEU A 91 17.48 13.62 3.22
CA LEU A 91 16.82 13.47 4.53
C LEU A 91 17.53 14.27 5.63
N GLY A 92 18.76 14.73 5.39
CA GLY A 92 19.55 15.43 6.41
C GLY A 92 20.03 14.50 7.52
N ASP A 93 20.49 15.07 8.63
CA ASP A 93 21.18 14.33 9.70
C ASP A 93 20.40 14.33 11.03
N ASP A 94 19.11 14.03 10.96
CA ASP A 94 18.26 13.95 12.14
C ASP A 94 18.71 12.83 13.07
N ALA A 95 18.45 13.01 14.37
CA ALA A 95 18.57 11.92 15.32
C ALA A 95 17.50 10.85 15.03
N CYS A 96 17.89 9.58 15.06
CA CYS A 96 16.98 8.45 14.88
C CYS A 96 17.35 7.30 15.82
N ASP A 97 16.37 6.43 16.04
CA ASP A 97 16.49 5.24 16.85
C ASP A 97 16.59 4.01 15.92
N ILE A 98 17.68 3.26 16.05
CA ILE A 98 17.94 2.06 15.24
C ILE A 98 17.70 0.83 16.09
N VAL A 99 16.93 -0.11 15.58
CA VAL A 99 16.59 -1.35 16.28
C VAL A 99 17.55 -2.47 15.85
N GLU A 100 18.16 -3.14 16.83
CA GLU A 100 18.86 -4.40 16.63
C GLU A 100 17.85 -5.55 16.59
N CYS A 101 17.70 -6.19 15.42
CA CYS A 101 16.59 -7.10 15.13
C CYS A 101 16.58 -8.36 16.01
N GLU A 102 17.72 -8.78 16.53
CA GLU A 102 17.84 -9.99 17.34
C GLU A 102 17.39 -9.78 18.79
N THR A 103 17.72 -8.62 19.37
CA THR A 103 17.53 -8.33 20.79
C THR A 103 16.49 -7.23 21.06
N ASN A 104 15.95 -6.61 20.00
CA ASN A 104 15.09 -5.41 20.06
C ASN A 104 15.73 -4.23 20.82
N ARG A 105 17.06 -4.22 20.94
CA ARG A 105 17.77 -3.10 21.57
C ARG A 105 17.73 -1.89 20.66
N ILE A 106 17.43 -0.75 21.24
CA ILE A 106 17.42 0.54 20.56
C ILE A 106 18.79 1.19 20.69
N LYS A 107 19.36 1.61 19.57
CA LYS A 107 20.60 2.37 19.48
C LYS A 107 20.32 3.72 18.82
N ARG A 108 20.50 4.79 19.60
CA ARG A 108 20.36 6.16 19.08
C ARG A 108 21.55 6.53 18.22
N THR A 109 21.30 7.10 17.05
CA THR A 109 22.32 7.60 16.12
C THR A 109 21.73 8.72 15.25
N THR A 110 22.37 9.04 14.13
CA THR A 110 21.83 9.97 13.13
C THR A 110 21.57 9.25 11.81
N ILE A 111 20.63 9.78 11.03
CA ILE A 111 20.21 9.20 9.75
C ILE A 111 21.42 9.03 8.81
N ASN A 112 22.27 10.05 8.65
CA ASN A 112 23.42 9.92 7.76
C ASN A 112 24.45 8.92 8.28
N THR A 113 24.68 8.87 9.59
CA THR A 113 25.58 7.88 10.18
C THR A 113 25.10 6.46 9.90
N PHE A 114 23.80 6.21 10.07
CA PHE A 114 23.22 4.90 9.78
C PHE A 114 23.31 4.55 8.29
N LEU A 115 22.87 5.45 7.39
CA LEU A 115 22.90 5.22 5.95
C LEU A 115 24.31 5.01 5.40
N GLN A 116 25.30 5.77 5.87
CA GLN A 116 26.70 5.55 5.47
C GLN A 116 27.22 4.16 5.87
N ASN A 117 26.81 3.66 7.04
CA ASN A 117 27.18 2.31 7.48
C ASN A 117 26.42 1.24 6.70
N LEU A 118 25.14 1.48 6.39
CA LEU A 118 24.31 0.63 5.55
C LEU A 118 24.95 0.43 4.17
N GLY A 119 25.46 1.50 3.54
CA GLY A 119 26.13 1.43 2.23
C GLY A 119 27.47 0.68 2.24
N LYS A 120 28.12 0.54 3.40
CA LYS A 120 29.36 -0.24 3.57
C LYS A 120 29.09 -1.71 3.87
N SER A 121 27.99 -2.00 4.57
CA SER A 121 27.60 -3.35 4.94
C SER A 121 26.95 -4.05 3.75
N LYS A 122 27.66 -4.99 3.12
CA LYS A 122 27.13 -5.75 1.97
C LYS A 122 26.63 -7.15 2.36
N THR A 123 27.08 -7.65 3.51
CA THR A 123 26.90 -9.02 3.99
C THR A 123 26.36 -9.02 5.42
N ALA A 124 25.82 -10.15 5.84
CA ALA A 124 25.28 -10.33 7.20
C ALA A 124 26.41 -10.48 8.24
N ASP A 125 27.13 -9.38 8.47
CA ASP A 125 28.24 -9.27 9.43
C ASP A 125 27.73 -8.76 10.78
N GLY A 126 27.11 -9.65 11.54
CA GLY A 126 26.56 -9.35 12.88
C GLY A 126 25.04 -9.31 12.93
N PRO A 127 24.46 -8.90 14.08
CA PRO A 127 23.01 -8.82 14.24
C PRO A 127 22.43 -7.73 13.31
N PRO A 128 21.30 -7.99 12.62
CA PRO A 128 20.74 -7.01 11.70
C PRO A 128 20.29 -5.73 12.43
N LEU A 129 20.61 -4.58 11.85
CA LEU A 129 20.20 -3.26 12.35
C LEU A 129 19.18 -2.65 11.39
N LYS A 130 18.12 -2.05 11.92
CA LYS A 130 17.07 -1.43 11.10
C LYS A 130 16.63 -0.05 11.58
N LEU A 131 16.34 0.80 10.61
CA LEU A 131 15.52 2.00 10.71
C LEU A 131 14.11 1.61 10.22
N LYS A 132 13.09 1.84 11.05
CA LYS A 132 11.70 1.49 10.76
C LYS A 132 10.86 2.76 10.68
N ASP A 133 9.85 2.78 9.82
CA ASP A 133 8.80 3.82 9.78
C ASP A 133 9.32 5.26 9.68
N TYR A 134 10.47 5.50 9.02
CA TYR A 134 11.04 6.85 8.98
C TYR A 134 10.38 7.72 7.92
N PRO A 135 10.04 8.99 8.22
CA PRO A 135 10.09 9.66 9.53
C PRO A 135 8.96 9.22 10.46
N GLU A 136 9.28 9.11 11.75
CA GLU A 136 8.36 8.62 12.80
C GLU A 136 7.40 9.72 13.29
N ASP A 137 7.82 10.99 13.24
CA ASP A 137 7.16 12.13 13.90
C ASP A 137 6.45 13.08 12.94
N MET A 138 6.51 12.83 11.63
CA MET A 138 5.90 13.67 10.61
C MET A 138 5.58 12.88 9.34
N LEU A 139 4.87 13.52 8.40
CA LEU A 139 4.62 12.94 7.09
C LEU A 139 5.88 13.01 6.22
N PHE A 140 6.14 11.96 5.45
CA PHE A 140 7.33 11.91 4.57
C PHE A 140 7.36 13.05 3.54
N LYS A 141 6.19 13.52 3.07
CA LYS A 141 6.09 14.66 2.16
C LYS A 141 6.52 15.98 2.79
N ASP A 142 6.38 16.13 4.10
CA ASP A 142 6.81 17.33 4.82
C ASP A 142 8.32 17.27 5.08
N LYS A 143 8.85 16.05 5.28
CA LYS A 143 10.28 15.79 5.42
C LYS A 143 11.06 16.00 4.11
N SER A 144 10.57 15.42 3.01
CA SER A 144 11.17 15.57 1.69
C SER A 144 10.08 15.56 0.60
N PRO A 145 9.58 16.74 0.21
CA PRO A 145 8.56 16.84 -0.85
C PRO A 145 9.04 16.28 -2.20
N ILE A 146 10.35 16.40 -2.47
CA ILE A 146 10.97 15.93 -3.72
C ILE A 146 10.93 14.41 -3.80
N LEU A 147 11.39 13.72 -2.74
CA LEU A 147 11.38 12.26 -2.70
C LEU A 147 9.95 11.72 -2.60
N ALA A 148 9.06 12.39 -1.86
CA ALA A 148 7.66 11.98 -1.79
C ALA A 148 6.99 12.01 -3.18
N ARG A 149 7.25 13.04 -4.00
CA ARG A 149 6.73 13.10 -5.37
C ARG A 149 7.35 12.02 -6.26
N ASP A 150 8.65 11.77 -6.11
CA ASP A 150 9.35 10.74 -6.88
C ASP A 150 8.77 9.34 -6.58
N PHE A 151 8.65 9.01 -5.29
CA PHE A 151 8.03 7.76 -4.85
C PHE A 151 6.61 7.64 -5.38
N LYS A 152 5.78 8.69 -5.22
CA LYS A 152 4.41 8.68 -5.76
C LYS A 152 4.41 8.39 -7.27
N SER A 153 5.29 9.01 -8.05
CA SER A 153 5.36 8.77 -9.50
C SER A 153 5.88 7.37 -9.90
N ALA A 154 6.57 6.68 -8.99
CA ALA A 154 7.08 5.33 -9.20
C ALA A 154 6.03 4.25 -8.86
N LEU A 155 4.95 4.60 -8.16
CA LEU A 155 3.91 3.66 -7.78
C LEU A 155 3.14 3.16 -9.02
N PRO A 156 3.05 1.84 -9.23
CA PRO A 156 2.14 1.28 -10.23
C PRO A 156 0.68 1.47 -9.80
N VAL A 157 -0.24 1.37 -10.77
CA VAL A 157 -1.71 1.40 -10.57
C VAL A 157 -2.20 2.59 -9.73
N PRO A 158 -1.95 3.83 -10.19
CA PRO A 158 -2.16 5.06 -9.41
C PRO A 158 -3.60 5.25 -8.93
N MET A 159 -4.57 4.63 -9.59
CA MET A 159 -5.98 4.69 -9.18
C MET A 159 -6.21 4.09 -7.79
N TYR A 160 -5.37 3.14 -7.37
CA TYR A 160 -5.40 2.48 -6.06
C TYR A 160 -4.32 3.00 -5.11
N THR A 161 -3.11 3.23 -5.61
CA THR A 161 -1.92 3.46 -4.76
C THR A 161 -1.69 4.92 -4.42
N TYR A 162 -2.26 5.86 -5.18
CA TYR A 162 -2.11 7.27 -4.87
C TYR A 162 -3.00 7.67 -3.69
N ASP A 163 -2.53 8.64 -2.91
CA ASP A 163 -3.28 9.26 -1.80
C ASP A 163 -4.48 10.11 -2.26
N ASP A 164 -4.57 10.38 -3.57
CA ASP A 164 -5.69 10.99 -4.28
C ASP A 164 -6.32 10.06 -5.33
N GLY A 165 -6.00 8.77 -5.29
CA GLY A 165 -6.54 7.75 -6.19
C GLY A 165 -8.04 7.51 -5.92
N PRO A 166 -8.91 7.51 -6.95
CA PRO A 166 -10.36 7.37 -6.75
C PRO A 166 -10.80 5.96 -6.29
N LEU A 167 -9.95 4.94 -6.45
CA LEU A 167 -10.17 3.58 -5.92
C LEU A 167 -9.41 3.34 -4.62
N ASN A 168 -8.73 4.35 -4.09
CA ASN A 168 -8.18 4.33 -2.74
C ASN A 168 -9.21 4.91 -1.76
N LEU A 169 -9.88 4.07 -0.99
CA LEU A 169 -10.91 4.53 -0.04
C LEU A 169 -10.31 5.39 1.07
N ALA A 170 -9.01 5.27 1.34
CA ALA A 170 -8.31 6.12 2.29
C ALA A 170 -8.14 7.57 1.80
N ALA A 171 -8.21 7.80 0.48
CA ALA A 171 -8.25 9.13 -0.12
C ALA A 171 -9.57 9.87 0.14
N MET A 172 -10.63 9.14 0.52
CA MET A 172 -11.95 9.71 0.81
C MET A 172 -12.07 10.27 2.24
N TYR A 173 -11.01 10.14 3.05
CA TYR A 173 -10.97 10.75 4.38
C TYR A 173 -10.86 12.28 4.26
N PRO A 174 -11.69 13.07 4.98
CA PRO A 174 -11.65 14.52 4.88
C PRO A 174 -10.28 15.10 5.23
N LEU A 175 -9.75 15.98 4.37
CA LEU A 175 -8.40 16.55 4.51
C LEU A 175 -8.24 17.49 5.71
N GLU A 176 -9.35 17.99 6.28
CA GLU A 176 -9.37 18.98 7.36
C GLU A 176 -9.31 18.38 8.77
N TYR A 177 -9.29 17.04 8.88
CA TYR A 177 -9.27 16.35 10.17
C TYR A 177 -7.87 15.88 10.52
N ASP A 178 -7.37 16.30 11.67
CA ASP A 178 -6.05 15.95 12.21
C ASP A 178 -5.90 14.46 12.56
N CYS A 179 -7.01 13.69 12.56
CA CYS A 179 -7.03 12.25 12.82
C CYS A 179 -7.04 11.41 11.52
N LYS A 180 -6.44 11.90 10.44
CA LYS A 180 -6.28 11.09 9.23
C LYS A 180 -5.30 9.93 9.55
N PRO A 181 -5.67 8.67 9.29
CA PRO A 181 -4.74 7.55 9.47
C PRO A 181 -3.48 7.77 8.63
N ASP A 182 -2.31 7.51 9.23
CA ASP A 182 -0.99 7.68 8.60
C ASP A 182 -0.72 6.57 7.58
N ILE A 183 -1.40 6.67 6.45
CA ILE A 183 -1.25 5.81 5.26
C ILE A 183 -0.10 6.28 4.36
N GLY A 184 0.66 7.30 4.78
CA GLY A 184 1.67 7.94 3.95
C GLY A 184 2.89 7.05 3.72
N PRO A 185 3.74 7.37 2.73
CA PRO A 185 4.92 6.56 2.48
C PRO A 185 5.88 6.58 3.68
N LYS A 186 6.42 5.41 4.01
CA LYS A 186 7.42 5.21 5.06
C LYS A 186 8.68 4.56 4.51
N VAL A 187 9.84 5.00 4.99
CA VAL A 187 11.14 4.45 4.62
C VAL A 187 11.57 3.41 5.64
N TYR A 188 11.95 2.24 5.12
CA TYR A 188 12.52 1.13 5.87
C TYR A 188 13.93 0.88 5.35
N ALA A 189 14.90 0.77 6.25
CA ALA A 189 16.27 0.51 5.86
C ALA A 189 16.92 -0.43 6.87
N ALA A 190 17.44 -1.56 6.40
CA ALA A 190 18.00 -2.57 7.29
C ALA A 190 19.19 -3.30 6.66
N THR A 191 20.17 -3.65 7.49
CA THR A 191 21.32 -4.44 7.05
C THR A 191 20.90 -5.87 6.66
N ALA A 192 21.78 -6.56 5.94
CA ALA A 192 21.57 -7.97 5.63
C ALA A 192 21.35 -8.83 6.89
N SER A 193 20.55 -9.86 6.73
CA SER A 193 20.22 -10.90 7.71
C SER A 193 20.52 -12.27 7.12
N LYS A 194 20.58 -13.30 7.96
CA LYS A 194 20.68 -14.69 7.49
C LYS A 194 19.31 -15.33 7.61
N HIS A 195 18.96 -16.14 6.60
CA HIS A 195 17.78 -16.98 6.69
C HIS A 195 18.18 -18.34 7.29
N ASP A 196 18.18 -18.42 8.62
CA ASP A 196 18.48 -19.62 9.39
C ASP A 196 17.61 -19.69 10.67
N ASN A 197 17.85 -20.67 11.54
CA ASN A 197 17.08 -20.86 12.77
C ASN A 197 17.51 -19.95 13.94
N HIS A 198 18.55 -19.13 13.76
CA HIS A 198 19.12 -18.31 14.83
C HIS A 198 18.88 -16.81 14.62
N HIS A 199 18.58 -16.40 13.40
CA HIS A 199 18.32 -15.01 13.05
C HIS A 199 16.84 -14.75 12.86
N HIS A 200 16.49 -13.50 13.06
CA HIS A 200 15.12 -13.09 13.18
C HIS A 200 14.62 -12.20 12.03
N GLY A 201 15.34 -12.22 10.91
CA GLY A 201 15.03 -11.38 9.75
C GLY A 201 15.17 -9.88 10.00
N SER A 202 14.92 -9.09 8.97
CA SER A 202 14.82 -7.62 9.06
C SER A 202 13.43 -7.20 9.55
N THR A 203 12.40 -7.90 9.09
CA THR A 203 11.01 -7.64 9.46
C THR A 203 10.39 -8.90 10.05
N ARG A 204 9.89 -8.78 11.28
CA ARG A 204 9.23 -9.83 12.04
C ARG A 204 7.87 -10.17 11.41
N LEU A 205 7.33 -11.34 11.75
CA LEU A 205 5.98 -11.71 11.37
C LEU A 205 5.01 -10.67 11.92
N HIS A 206 4.20 -10.10 11.03
CA HIS A 206 3.11 -9.19 11.35
C HIS A 206 2.07 -9.20 10.23
N MET A 207 0.97 -8.48 10.43
CA MET A 207 -0.14 -8.42 9.50
C MET A 207 -0.72 -7.01 9.50
N ASP A 208 -0.91 -6.45 8.32
CA ASP A 208 -1.43 -5.09 8.18
C ASP A 208 -2.96 -5.06 8.02
N MET A 209 -3.56 -3.99 8.51
CA MET A 209 -4.99 -3.72 8.38
C MET A 209 -5.36 -3.26 6.96
N ALA A 210 -4.47 -2.52 6.31
CA ALA A 210 -4.65 -1.97 4.96
C ALA A 210 -3.93 -2.84 3.91
N ASP A 211 -4.20 -2.57 2.64
CA ASP A 211 -3.35 -3.08 1.57
C ASP A 211 -2.06 -2.26 1.54
N THR A 212 -0.96 -2.88 1.14
CA THR A 212 0.34 -2.21 1.11
C THR A 212 1.04 -2.48 -0.21
N VAL A 213 1.77 -1.49 -0.71
CA VAL A 213 2.74 -1.66 -1.79
C VAL A 213 4.12 -1.23 -1.31
N ASN A 214 5.10 -2.11 -1.49
CA ASN A 214 6.50 -1.91 -1.11
C ASN A 214 7.37 -1.86 -2.37
N ILE A 215 8.18 -0.81 -2.53
CA ILE A 215 9.18 -0.67 -3.58
C ILE A 215 10.57 -0.91 -2.99
N MET A 216 11.31 -1.87 -3.56
CA MET A 216 12.72 -2.08 -3.23
C MET A 216 13.58 -1.03 -3.95
N ALA A 217 13.95 0.03 -3.25
CA ALA A 217 14.79 1.08 -3.81
C ALA A 217 16.26 0.66 -3.99
N SER A 218 16.77 -0.17 -3.07
CA SER A 218 18.12 -0.70 -3.11
C SER A 218 18.19 -2.02 -2.35
N GLY A 219 18.87 -3.03 -2.91
CA GLY A 219 19.11 -4.31 -2.25
C GLY A 219 18.25 -5.45 -2.78
N ARG A 220 18.21 -6.54 -2.01
CA ARG A 220 17.48 -7.79 -2.29
C ARG A 220 17.00 -8.41 -0.98
N ALA A 221 15.76 -8.87 -0.96
CA ALA A 221 15.16 -9.46 0.24
C ALA A 221 14.34 -10.72 -0.08
N LEU A 222 14.32 -11.65 0.86
CA LEU A 222 13.47 -12.84 0.85
C LEU A 222 12.17 -12.54 1.60
N TRP A 223 11.05 -12.79 0.93
CA TRP A 223 9.71 -12.61 1.48
C TRP A 223 9.07 -13.94 1.82
N HIS A 224 8.34 -13.95 2.93
CA HIS A 224 7.34 -14.97 3.23
C HIS A 224 6.01 -14.26 3.49
N ILE A 225 5.02 -14.50 2.64
CA ILE A 225 3.66 -13.97 2.80
C ILE A 225 2.70 -15.16 2.93
N PHE A 226 1.90 -15.19 3.98
CA PHE A 226 0.91 -16.23 4.21
C PHE A 226 -0.46 -15.80 3.68
N ARG A 227 -1.30 -16.77 3.35
CA ARG A 227 -2.69 -16.51 2.97
C ARG A 227 -3.43 -15.89 4.13
N SER A 228 -4.27 -14.90 3.85
CA SER A 228 -5.08 -14.24 4.87
C SER A 228 -6.06 -15.20 5.58
N ASP A 229 -6.52 -16.25 4.90
CA ASP A 229 -7.37 -17.28 5.51
C ASP A 229 -6.62 -18.17 6.53
N ASP A 230 -5.29 -18.27 6.43
CA ASP A 230 -4.48 -19.10 7.32
C ASP A 230 -4.07 -18.35 8.60
N ALA A 231 -4.33 -17.04 8.71
CA ALA A 231 -3.85 -16.19 9.81
C ALA A 231 -4.24 -16.71 11.20
N ASP A 232 -5.52 -17.09 11.41
CA ASP A 232 -6.00 -17.62 12.69
C ASP A 232 -5.33 -18.97 13.05
N ALA A 233 -5.15 -19.83 12.05
CA ALA A 233 -4.52 -21.14 12.22
C ALA A 233 -3.02 -21.00 12.54
N ILE A 234 -2.32 -20.10 11.83
CA ILE A 234 -0.92 -19.74 12.10
C ILE A 234 -0.77 -19.25 13.54
N GLY A 235 -1.60 -18.29 13.96
CA GLY A 235 -1.59 -17.77 15.33
C GLY A 235 -1.78 -18.88 16.37
N GLN A 236 -2.73 -19.79 16.16
CA GLN A 236 -2.97 -20.92 17.08
C GLN A 236 -1.81 -21.91 17.12
N ILE A 237 -1.24 -22.27 15.98
CA ILE A 237 -0.11 -23.20 15.92
C ILE A 237 1.10 -22.58 16.61
N LEU A 238 1.48 -21.36 16.24
CA LEU A 238 2.69 -20.70 16.76
C LEU A 238 2.63 -20.45 18.27
N LYS A 239 1.44 -20.24 18.86
CA LYS A 239 1.26 -20.16 20.34
C LYS A 239 1.77 -21.38 21.09
N HIS A 240 1.85 -22.55 20.46
CA HIS A 240 2.38 -23.78 21.09
C HIS A 240 3.91 -23.88 20.96
N HIS A 241 4.53 -23.00 20.18
CA HIS A 241 5.96 -22.99 19.87
C HIS A 241 6.67 -21.72 20.34
N CYS A 242 5.93 -20.74 20.90
CA CYS A 242 6.48 -19.53 21.49
C CYS A 242 5.64 -19.05 22.68
N ASP A 243 6.28 -18.39 23.64
CA ASP A 243 5.62 -17.80 24.82
C ASP A 243 4.99 -16.42 24.50
N LEU A 244 4.28 -16.31 23.38
CA LEU A 244 3.61 -15.08 22.95
C LEU A 244 2.09 -15.27 22.95
N ALA A 245 1.37 -14.33 23.58
CA ALA A 245 -0.09 -14.34 23.60
C ALA A 245 -0.69 -14.13 22.20
N ASP A 246 -0.03 -13.31 21.38
CA ASP A 246 -0.35 -13.06 19.98
C ASP A 246 0.93 -13.11 19.13
N PRO A 247 1.27 -14.28 18.55
CA PRO A 247 2.49 -14.44 17.77
C PRO A 247 2.57 -13.60 16.50
N ILE A 248 1.43 -13.18 15.93
CA ILE A 248 1.38 -12.41 14.69
C ILE A 248 1.47 -10.91 15.02
N ASN A 249 0.60 -10.41 15.89
CA ASN A 249 0.48 -8.96 16.11
C ASN A 249 1.45 -8.41 17.17
N SER A 250 2.17 -9.28 17.91
CA SER A 250 3.18 -8.81 18.86
C SER A 250 4.42 -8.20 18.21
N HIS A 251 4.63 -8.42 16.91
CA HIS A 251 5.80 -8.03 16.13
C HIS A 251 7.13 -8.55 16.75
N GLN A 252 7.08 -9.68 17.46
CA GLN A 252 8.21 -10.26 18.18
C GLN A 252 8.71 -11.58 17.57
N LEU A 253 7.86 -12.30 16.83
CA LEU A 253 8.22 -13.59 16.27
C LEU A 253 8.75 -13.46 14.85
N TYR A 254 9.76 -14.25 14.50
CA TYR A 254 10.11 -14.54 13.12
C TYR A 254 9.93 -16.03 12.91
N VAL A 255 9.22 -16.42 11.85
CA VAL A 255 8.99 -17.82 11.48
C VAL A 255 10.29 -18.33 10.84
N THR A 256 11.11 -18.99 11.65
CA THR A 256 12.36 -19.63 11.23
C THR A 256 12.09 -20.82 10.30
N PRO A 257 13.11 -21.34 9.58
CA PRO A 257 12.98 -22.58 8.81
C PRO A 257 12.34 -23.74 9.60
N GLU A 258 12.73 -23.95 10.86
CA GLU A 258 12.10 -24.95 11.73
C GLU A 258 10.60 -24.70 11.97
N LEU A 259 10.20 -23.44 12.17
CA LEU A 259 8.78 -23.10 12.34
C LEU A 259 8.01 -23.19 11.01
N LEU A 260 8.66 -22.95 9.87
CA LEU A 260 8.08 -23.19 8.55
C LEU A 260 7.78 -24.68 8.35
N ASP A 261 8.71 -25.57 8.74
CA ASP A 261 8.47 -27.03 8.69
C ASP A 261 7.26 -27.43 9.56
N VAL A 262 7.12 -26.84 10.75
CA VAL A 262 5.96 -27.05 11.64
C VAL A 262 4.65 -26.64 10.95
N LEU A 263 4.59 -25.45 10.35
CA LEU A 263 3.41 -24.98 9.62
C LEU A 263 3.10 -25.87 8.41
N GLU A 264 4.13 -26.32 7.70
CA GLU A 264 3.99 -27.22 6.56
C GLU A 264 3.37 -28.57 6.96
N THR A 265 3.68 -29.11 8.14
CA THR A 265 3.02 -30.34 8.64
C THR A 265 1.51 -30.18 8.84
N LYS A 266 1.02 -28.94 8.92
CA LYS A 266 -0.40 -28.58 9.03
C LYS A 266 -1.00 -28.13 7.70
N GLY A 267 -0.24 -28.20 6.61
CA GLY A 267 -0.66 -27.81 5.27
C GLY A 267 -0.59 -26.31 4.99
N ILE A 268 0.02 -25.52 5.88
CA ILE A 268 0.19 -24.07 5.70
C ILE A 268 1.57 -23.82 5.12
N LYS A 269 1.62 -23.10 3.99
CA LYS A 269 2.87 -22.68 3.35
C LYS A 269 2.79 -21.20 2.98
N PRO A 270 3.86 -20.42 3.21
CA PRO A 270 3.92 -19.08 2.68
C PRO A 270 4.14 -19.10 1.16
N TYR A 271 3.75 -18.01 0.52
CA TYR A 271 4.33 -17.57 -0.73
C TYR A 271 5.77 -17.10 -0.46
N THR A 272 6.75 -17.80 -1.05
CA THR A 272 8.18 -17.51 -0.87
C THR A 272 8.80 -17.00 -2.17
N PHE A 273 9.33 -15.79 -2.17
CA PHE A 273 9.98 -15.19 -3.33
C PHE A 273 11.04 -14.16 -2.93
N GLU A 274 11.96 -13.87 -3.85
CA GLU A 274 12.94 -12.80 -3.69
C GLU A 274 12.44 -11.52 -4.37
N GLN A 275 12.52 -10.40 -3.65
CA GLN A 275 12.33 -9.07 -4.20
C GLN A 275 13.71 -8.48 -4.53
N ASN A 276 13.89 -8.00 -5.75
CA ASN A 276 15.09 -7.33 -6.20
C ASN A 276 14.87 -5.82 -6.33
N GLN A 277 15.96 -5.06 -6.44
CA GLN A 277 15.89 -3.63 -6.69
C GLN A 277 15.00 -3.29 -7.89
N GLY A 278 14.04 -2.39 -7.67
CA GLY A 278 13.03 -1.95 -8.64
C GLY A 278 11.73 -2.75 -8.61
N ASP A 279 11.69 -3.90 -7.93
CA ASP A 279 10.47 -4.70 -7.80
C ASP A 279 9.50 -4.04 -6.82
N CYS A 280 8.22 -3.99 -7.21
CA CYS A 280 7.11 -3.56 -6.36
C CYS A 280 6.35 -4.80 -5.87
N VAL A 281 6.22 -4.97 -4.56
CA VAL A 281 5.47 -6.07 -3.92
C VAL A 281 4.19 -5.50 -3.32
N PHE A 282 3.05 -5.99 -3.81
CA PHE A 282 1.74 -5.71 -3.25
C PHE A 282 1.31 -6.81 -2.28
N ILE A 283 0.88 -6.39 -1.10
CA ILE A 283 0.51 -7.26 0.02
C ILE A 283 -0.97 -6.98 0.35
N PRO A 284 -1.87 -7.96 0.16
CA PRO A 284 -3.28 -7.77 0.50
C PRO A 284 -3.45 -7.65 2.01
N ALA A 285 -4.39 -6.79 2.43
CA ALA A 285 -4.78 -6.68 3.84
C ALA A 285 -5.07 -8.04 4.47
N GLY A 286 -4.61 -8.24 5.70
CA GLY A 286 -4.81 -9.48 6.44
C GLY A 286 -3.88 -10.65 6.07
N CYS A 287 -2.92 -10.46 5.15
CA CYS A 287 -1.87 -11.44 4.92
C CYS A 287 -0.74 -11.25 5.94
N ALA A 288 -0.52 -12.25 6.80
CA ALA A 288 0.65 -12.24 7.69
C ALA A 288 1.93 -12.40 6.87
N HIS A 289 2.98 -11.62 7.16
CA HIS A 289 4.20 -11.63 6.38
C HIS A 289 5.44 -11.25 7.19
N GLN A 290 6.61 -11.61 6.65
CA GLN A 290 7.93 -11.33 7.22
C GLN A 290 8.98 -11.18 6.11
N VAL A 291 10.09 -10.53 6.43
CA VAL A 291 11.16 -10.22 5.47
C VAL A 291 12.53 -10.56 6.05
N SER A 292 13.38 -11.18 5.23
CA SER A 292 14.80 -11.38 5.51
C SER A 292 15.63 -10.74 4.41
N ASN A 293 16.31 -9.65 4.74
CA ASN A 293 17.21 -8.95 3.83
C ASN A 293 18.40 -9.83 3.46
N ILE A 294 18.59 -10.11 2.17
CA ILE A 294 19.72 -10.89 1.63
C ILE A 294 20.96 -9.98 1.56
N THR A 295 20.78 -8.73 1.14
CA THR A 295 21.76 -7.66 1.23
C THR A 295 21.21 -6.55 2.12
N SER A 296 22.02 -5.54 2.47
CA SER A 296 21.44 -4.31 3.03
C SER A 296 20.40 -3.74 2.06
N CYS A 297 19.23 -3.38 2.58
CA CYS A 297 18.10 -2.92 1.77
C CYS A 297 17.58 -1.55 2.22
N ILE A 298 17.03 -0.83 1.26
CA ILE A 298 16.19 0.35 1.45
C ILE A 298 14.89 0.06 0.70
N GLU A 299 13.79 0.11 1.44
CA GLU A 299 12.44 -0.15 0.97
C GLU A 299 11.57 1.06 1.33
N ILE A 300 10.59 1.35 0.47
CA ILE A 300 9.59 2.38 0.73
C ILE A 300 8.23 1.76 0.50
N ALA A 301 7.39 1.83 1.52
CA ALA A 301 6.05 1.29 1.46
C ALA A 301 5.01 2.37 1.69
N VAL A 302 3.83 2.19 1.10
CA VAL A 302 2.65 3.02 1.33
C VAL A 302 1.43 2.13 1.43
N ASP A 303 0.52 2.53 2.31
CA ASP A 303 -0.73 1.83 2.50
C ASP A 303 -1.84 2.44 1.64
N PHE A 304 -2.76 1.59 1.21
CA PHE A 304 -3.97 1.97 0.52
C PHE A 304 -5.14 1.07 0.93
N VAL A 305 -6.37 1.51 0.69
CA VAL A 305 -7.55 0.72 1.01
C VAL A 305 -8.33 0.48 -0.27
N SER A 306 -8.19 -0.72 -0.85
CA SER A 306 -8.93 -1.09 -2.06
C SER A 306 -10.35 -1.60 -1.73
N PRO A 307 -11.32 -1.40 -2.64
CA PRO A 307 -12.65 -2.02 -2.54
C PRO A 307 -12.62 -3.54 -2.35
N GLN A 308 -11.65 -4.21 -2.99
CA GLN A 308 -11.49 -5.66 -3.02
C GLN A 308 -11.06 -6.23 -1.65
N SER A 309 -10.40 -5.42 -0.83
CA SER A 309 -9.88 -5.84 0.48
C SER A 309 -10.76 -5.49 1.67
N LEU A 310 -11.85 -4.74 1.48
CA LEU A 310 -12.72 -4.25 2.56
C LEU A 310 -13.11 -5.30 3.61
N GLU A 311 -13.47 -6.50 3.17
CA GLU A 311 -13.84 -7.59 4.09
C GLU A 311 -12.65 -8.06 4.93
N ARG A 312 -11.46 -8.15 4.32
CA ARG A 312 -10.22 -8.52 5.04
C ARG A 312 -9.80 -7.41 6.01
N CYS A 313 -9.83 -6.15 5.58
CA CYS A 313 -9.54 -5.00 6.44
C CYS A 313 -10.47 -4.97 7.67
N ALA A 314 -11.78 -5.19 7.46
CA ALA A 314 -12.76 -5.22 8.55
C ALA A 314 -12.54 -6.39 9.53
N ARG A 315 -12.15 -7.57 9.03
CA ARG A 315 -11.76 -8.72 9.87
C ARG A 315 -10.56 -8.36 10.75
N VAL A 316 -9.50 -7.81 10.17
CA VAL A 316 -8.28 -7.43 10.89
C VAL A 316 -8.56 -6.33 11.93
N ALA A 317 -9.31 -5.29 11.56
CA ALA A 317 -9.70 -4.21 12.48
C ALA A 317 -10.47 -4.75 13.71
N THR A 318 -11.35 -5.73 13.51
CA THR A 318 -12.10 -6.36 14.60
C THR A 318 -11.18 -7.14 15.55
N SER A 319 -10.14 -7.79 15.01
CA SER A 319 -9.13 -8.48 15.82
C SER A 319 -8.30 -7.51 16.65
N PHE A 320 -7.91 -6.36 16.09
CA PHE A 320 -7.20 -5.31 16.84
C PHE A 320 -8.05 -4.65 17.91
N CYS A 321 -9.36 -4.46 17.67
CA CYS A 321 -10.30 -3.96 18.66
C CYS A 321 -10.39 -4.83 19.94
N ASN A 322 -10.01 -6.12 19.87
CA ASN A 322 -9.93 -7.02 21.02
C ASN A 322 -8.55 -6.96 21.73
N CYS A 323 -7.57 -6.30 21.12
CA CYS A 323 -6.28 -5.93 21.69
C CYS A 323 -6.34 -4.44 22.12
N GLU A 324 -5.43 -3.98 22.98
CA GLU A 324 -5.48 -2.64 23.57
C GLU A 324 -5.27 -1.47 22.55
N THR A 325 -5.22 -1.75 21.24
CA THR A 325 -5.07 -0.80 20.12
C THR A 325 -6.42 -0.30 19.57
N ILE A 326 -7.26 0.26 20.46
CA ILE A 326 -8.58 0.82 20.11
C ILE A 326 -8.50 1.95 19.07
N HIS A 327 -7.38 2.68 19.00
CA HIS A 327 -7.20 3.83 18.11
C HIS A 327 -7.28 3.44 16.62
N GLU A 328 -6.53 2.42 16.20
CA GLU A 328 -6.47 1.97 14.80
C GLU A 328 -7.84 1.44 14.31
N CYS A 329 -8.56 0.76 15.19
CA CYS A 329 -9.90 0.24 14.90
C CYS A 329 -10.95 1.37 14.73
N LEU A 330 -10.84 2.44 15.52
CA LEU A 330 -11.70 3.63 15.38
C LEU A 330 -11.40 4.39 14.10
N GLU A 331 -10.12 4.59 13.76
CA GLU A 331 -9.70 5.25 12.52
C GLU A 331 -10.22 4.54 11.27
N PHE A 332 -10.14 3.21 11.23
CA PHE A 332 -10.68 2.43 10.11
C PHE A 332 -12.21 2.55 9.99
N THR A 333 -12.93 2.56 11.12
CA THR A 333 -14.39 2.75 11.14
C THR A 333 -14.78 4.11 10.56
N TRP A 334 -14.07 5.17 10.97
CA TRP A 334 -14.29 6.52 10.42
C TRP A 334 -13.96 6.60 8.94
N LEU A 335 -12.88 5.96 8.49
CA LEU A 335 -12.52 5.87 7.08
C LEU A 335 -13.64 5.26 6.25
N LEU A 336 -14.19 4.12 6.69
CA LEU A 336 -15.30 3.49 5.98
C LEU A 336 -16.56 4.36 5.96
N LEU A 337 -16.84 5.08 7.04
CA LEU A 337 -18.00 5.97 7.11
C LEU A 337 -17.87 7.12 6.11
N TYR A 338 -16.72 7.79 6.08
CA TYR A 338 -16.47 8.90 5.14
C TYR A 338 -16.39 8.43 3.70
N ALA A 339 -15.80 7.26 3.44
CA ALA A 339 -15.84 6.65 2.12
C ALA A 339 -17.29 6.37 1.67
N TRP A 340 -18.13 5.80 2.54
CA TRP A 340 -19.53 5.56 2.24
C TRP A 340 -20.31 6.84 1.94
N MET A 341 -20.09 7.90 2.74
CA MET A 341 -20.71 9.21 2.53
C MET A 341 -20.28 9.82 1.20
N SER A 342 -18.97 9.80 0.91
CA SER A 342 -18.41 10.36 -0.33
C SER A 342 -18.98 9.65 -1.56
N VAL A 343 -19.01 8.32 -1.55
CA VAL A 343 -19.60 7.51 -2.64
C VAL A 343 -21.11 7.77 -2.76
N THR A 344 -21.83 7.90 -1.64
CA THR A 344 -23.28 8.22 -1.65
C THR A 344 -23.55 9.58 -2.32
N VAL A 345 -22.79 10.61 -1.93
CA VAL A 345 -22.92 11.95 -2.53
C VAL A 345 -22.57 11.90 -4.03
N MET A 346 -21.53 11.17 -4.42
CA MET A 346 -21.17 11.01 -5.83
C MET A 346 -22.26 10.29 -6.64
N ASP A 347 -22.85 9.22 -6.08
CA ASP A 347 -23.94 8.45 -6.68
C ASP A 347 -25.20 9.33 -6.89
N ASP A 348 -25.56 10.12 -5.87
CA ASP A 348 -26.72 11.03 -5.92
C ASP A 348 -26.50 12.26 -6.83
N LEU A 349 -25.25 12.72 -6.98
CA LEU A 349 -24.90 13.87 -7.82
C LEU A 349 -24.71 13.52 -9.30
N LEU A 350 -24.57 12.24 -9.67
CA LEU A 350 -24.50 11.81 -11.06
C LEU A 350 -25.88 11.99 -11.72
N PRO A 351 -26.05 12.96 -12.64
CA PRO A 351 -27.33 13.17 -13.29
C PRO A 351 -27.66 11.95 -14.16
N THR A 352 -28.83 11.35 -13.96
CA THR A 352 -29.42 10.33 -14.85
C THR A 352 -29.40 10.76 -16.34
N SER A 353 -29.33 12.07 -16.62
CA SER A 353 -29.23 12.64 -17.97
C SER A 353 -27.87 12.47 -18.65
N LEU A 354 -26.74 12.35 -17.92
CA LEU A 354 -25.43 12.09 -18.52
C LEU A 354 -25.27 10.64 -19.01
N ILE A 355 -26.13 9.74 -18.54
CA ILE A 355 -26.16 8.31 -18.92
C ILE A 355 -26.91 8.11 -20.27
N SER A 356 -27.69 9.08 -20.75
CA SER A 356 -28.59 8.88 -21.90
C SER A 356 -28.38 9.77 -23.13
N THR A 357 -27.52 10.79 -23.10
CA THR A 357 -27.50 11.80 -24.20
C THR A 357 -26.20 11.94 -24.99
N ASN A 358 -25.33 10.94 -25.05
CA ASN A 358 -24.32 10.89 -26.12
C ASN A 358 -23.93 9.46 -26.50
N LEU A 359 -24.73 8.85 -27.37
CA LEU A 359 -24.30 8.19 -28.61
C LEU A 359 -25.47 7.37 -29.17
N LYS A 360 -26.06 7.83 -30.28
CA LYS A 360 -26.69 6.94 -31.28
C LYS A 360 -25.61 6.11 -32.00
N ARG A 361 -24.74 5.44 -31.23
CA ARG A 361 -23.89 4.33 -31.66
C ARG A 361 -23.98 3.30 -30.54
N LYS A 362 -24.23 2.05 -30.93
CA LYS A 362 -24.33 0.86 -30.08
C LYS A 362 -23.13 0.72 -29.13
N ALA A 363 -23.15 1.40 -28.01
CA ALA A 363 -22.32 1.11 -26.84
C ALA A 363 -23.26 0.62 -25.72
N PRO A 364 -22.86 -0.39 -24.91
CA PRO A 364 -23.67 -0.83 -23.78
C PRO A 364 -23.86 0.31 -22.78
N PRO A 365 -24.94 0.31 -21.96
CA PRO A 365 -25.17 1.35 -20.96
C PRO A 365 -23.97 1.46 -20.01
N SER A 366 -23.57 2.69 -19.69
CA SER A 366 -22.34 3.02 -18.95
C SER A 366 -22.23 2.31 -17.61
N ASP A 367 -21.17 1.54 -17.44
CA ASP A 367 -20.88 0.67 -16.29
C ASP A 367 -20.64 1.45 -14.97
N GLY A 368 -20.20 2.71 -15.06
CA GLY A 368 -19.75 3.50 -13.91
C GLY A 368 -20.81 3.77 -12.82
N GLY A 369 -22.09 3.95 -13.20
CA GLY A 369 -23.17 4.14 -12.22
C GLY A 369 -23.50 2.86 -11.44
N LYS A 370 -23.36 1.69 -12.07
CA LYS A 370 -23.51 0.40 -11.39
C LYS A 370 -22.34 0.17 -10.43
N GLN A 371 -21.11 0.45 -10.88
CA GLN A 371 -19.89 0.31 -10.08
C GLN A 371 -19.93 1.13 -8.79
N LEU A 372 -20.38 2.40 -8.83
CA LEU A 372 -20.50 3.23 -7.61
C LEU A 372 -21.58 2.71 -6.65
N SER A 373 -22.73 2.28 -7.17
CA SER A 373 -23.80 1.73 -6.35
C SER A 373 -23.38 0.42 -5.66
N GLU A 374 -22.64 -0.45 -6.36
CA GLU A 374 -22.08 -1.69 -5.81
C GLU A 374 -21.00 -1.40 -4.76
N LEU A 375 -20.10 -0.44 -5.02
CA LEU A 375 -19.10 0.00 -4.06
C LEU A 375 -19.74 0.55 -2.78
N ARG A 376 -20.77 1.40 -2.92
CA ARG A 376 -21.55 1.94 -1.79
C ARG A 376 -22.13 0.82 -0.93
N ILE A 377 -22.73 -0.20 -1.56
CA ILE A 377 -23.30 -1.36 -0.87
C ILE A 377 -22.19 -2.14 -0.15
N ASN A 378 -21.05 -2.35 -0.81
CA ASN A 378 -19.92 -3.09 -0.24
C ASN A 378 -19.31 -2.38 0.98
N ILE A 379 -19.07 -1.06 0.90
CA ILE A 379 -18.59 -0.28 2.05
C ILE A 379 -19.60 -0.35 3.20
N ARG A 380 -20.90 -0.17 2.92
CA ARG A 380 -21.95 -0.24 3.94
C ARG A 380 -22.01 -1.60 4.64
N LYS A 381 -21.80 -2.69 3.90
CA LYS A 381 -21.80 -4.06 4.46
C LYS A 381 -20.71 -4.23 5.52
N ASN A 382 -19.56 -3.57 5.35
CA ASN A 382 -18.39 -3.70 6.22
C ASN A 382 -18.35 -2.68 7.37
N LEU A 383 -19.28 -1.72 7.44
CA LEU A 383 -19.42 -0.83 8.59
C LEU A 383 -19.87 -1.60 9.86
N PRO A 384 -19.47 -1.16 11.07
CA PRO A 384 -19.93 -1.77 12.31
C PRO A 384 -21.47 -1.77 12.41
N HIS A 385 -22.02 -2.80 13.07
CA HIS A 385 -23.46 -3.05 13.13
C HIS A 385 -24.28 -1.85 13.65
N ALA A 386 -23.74 -1.10 14.62
CA ALA A 386 -24.39 0.10 15.16
C ALA A 386 -24.65 1.18 14.09
N PHE A 387 -23.72 1.36 13.14
CA PHE A 387 -23.89 2.29 12.02
C PHE A 387 -24.83 1.75 10.94
N ARG A 388 -24.92 0.41 10.79
CA ARG A 388 -25.83 -0.23 9.83
C ARG A 388 -27.31 -0.15 10.25
N GLN A 389 -27.59 -0.29 11.55
CA GLN A 389 -28.97 -0.31 12.08
C GLN A 389 -29.56 1.08 12.35
N ASN A 390 -28.75 2.07 12.72
CA ASN A 390 -29.25 3.38 13.16
C ASN A 390 -29.60 4.35 12.02
N SER A 391 -29.91 3.88 10.80
CA SER A 391 -30.15 4.83 9.70
C SER A 391 -31.01 4.35 8.53
N PRO A 392 -32.30 4.68 8.61
CA PRO A 392 -33.02 5.28 7.50
C PRO A 392 -32.60 6.75 7.23
N HIS A 393 -31.90 7.41 8.19
CA HIS A 393 -31.69 8.87 8.23
C HIS A 393 -30.22 9.33 8.28
N LEU A 394 -29.21 8.49 8.02
CA LEU A 394 -27.80 8.96 7.90
C LEU A 394 -27.64 9.93 6.72
N SER A 395 -28.55 9.88 5.75
CA SER A 395 -28.70 10.88 4.68
C SER A 395 -29.25 12.24 5.16
N GLU A 396 -29.89 12.30 6.33
CA GLU A 396 -30.45 13.53 6.94
C GLU A 396 -29.59 14.11 8.07
N LEU A 397 -28.54 13.39 8.50
CA LEU A 397 -27.57 13.82 9.51
C LEU A 397 -26.44 14.70 8.93
N LEU A 398 -26.49 14.96 7.62
CA LEU A 398 -25.71 15.95 6.86
C LEU A 398 -26.64 17.06 6.38
#